data_AF-A0A7C6B2D1-F1
#
_entry.id   AF-A0A7C6B2D1-F1
#
_cell.length_a   1.000
_cell.length_b   1.000
_cell.length_c   1.000
_cell.angle_alpha   90.00
_cell.angle_beta   90.00
_cell.angle_gamma   90.00
#
_symmetry.space_group_name_H-M   'P 1'
#
loop_
_entity.id
_entity.type
_entity.pdbx_description
1 polymer ?
#
loop_
_entity_poly.entity_id
_entity_poly.type
_entity_poly.pdbx_seq_one_letter_code
_entity_poly.pdbx_strand_id
1 'polypeptide(L)'
;MRLNTSFAVGGGFLTALFLAPSIIPDQRVPASPYLHDPRRSHLEKFFGDRGCPARELAEDFLLAADRHGLDWRLLPSIAFLESTGGKAYRNNNIMGWGSSGRAFSSVRAGIHHVAERLKNSPYYRTKQLRGILRTYNPSPAYPGRVARIMELIGPASLAGQTTAD
;
A
#
# COMPACT_ATOMS: atom_id res chain seq x y z
N MET A 1 56.47 -44.07 -45.46
CA MET A 1 55.04 -43.80 -45.19
C MET A 1 54.92 -43.21 -43.79
N ARG A 2 54.46 -41.94 -43.70
CA ARG A 2 53.88 -41.21 -42.55
C ARG A 2 54.75 -40.79 -41.33
N LEU A 3 55.02 -39.47 -41.32
CA LEU A 3 54.96 -38.40 -40.29
C LEU A 3 55.17 -38.65 -38.77
N ASN A 4 56.07 -37.81 -38.21
CA ASN A 4 56.00 -36.92 -37.03
C ASN A 4 54.96 -37.13 -35.91
N THR A 5 55.41 -36.95 -34.66
CA THR A 5 54.72 -36.22 -33.56
C THR A 5 55.75 -35.92 -32.45
N SER A 6 56.19 -34.66 -32.32
CA SER A 6 55.73 -33.63 -31.37
C SER A 6 56.27 -33.79 -29.95
N PHE A 7 56.89 -32.73 -29.40
CA PHE A 7 56.40 -31.99 -28.23
C PHE A 7 57.23 -30.70 -28.09
N ALA A 8 56.60 -29.54 -28.33
CA ALA A 8 57.10 -28.24 -27.91
C ALA A 8 56.07 -27.64 -26.96
N VAL A 9 56.51 -27.40 -25.72
CA VAL A 9 55.75 -26.83 -24.62
C VAL A 9 55.98 -25.32 -24.60
N GLY A 10 54.91 -24.57 -24.34
CA GLY A 10 55.01 -23.37 -23.51
C GLY A 10 54.85 -22.04 -24.24
N GLY A 11 53.68 -21.43 -24.07
CA GLY A 11 53.44 -20.03 -24.35
C GLY A 11 52.20 -19.55 -23.61
N GLY A 12 52.35 -19.25 -22.32
CA GLY A 12 51.27 -18.70 -21.49
C GLY A 12 51.11 -17.20 -21.74
N PHE A 13 49.94 -16.77 -22.20
CA PHE A 13 49.54 -15.37 -22.21
C PHE A 13 48.77 -15.07 -20.91
N LEU A 14 49.38 -14.30 -20.02
CA LEU A 14 48.70 -13.70 -18.86
C LEU A 14 47.91 -12.48 -19.33
N THR A 15 46.63 -12.66 -19.63
CA THR A 15 45.69 -11.55 -19.81
C THR A 15 45.37 -10.96 -18.44
N ALA A 16 45.93 -9.78 -18.16
CA ALA A 16 45.54 -8.98 -17.01
C ALA A 16 44.09 -8.51 -17.18
N LEU A 17 43.18 -9.12 -16.42
CA LEU A 17 41.78 -8.71 -16.34
C LEU A 17 41.71 -7.41 -15.54
N PHE A 18 41.57 -6.27 -16.23
CA PHE A 18 41.27 -5.00 -15.56
C PHE A 18 39.85 -5.05 -14.99
N LEU A 19 39.74 -5.24 -13.67
CA LEU A 19 38.52 -4.97 -12.93
C LEU A 19 38.27 -3.46 -12.95
N ALA A 20 37.47 -2.99 -13.91
CA ALA A 20 36.94 -1.64 -13.85
C ALA A 20 36.09 -1.51 -12.56
N PRO A 21 36.29 -0.47 -11.73
CA PRO A 21 35.41 -0.24 -10.61
C PRO A 21 34.00 -0.02 -11.15
N SER A 22 33.07 -0.87 -10.73
CA SER A 22 31.66 -0.69 -11.03
C SER A 22 31.22 0.62 -10.37
N ILE A 23 30.89 1.63 -11.15
CA ILE A 23 30.22 2.83 -10.65
C ILE A 23 28.85 2.35 -10.18
N ILE A 24 28.69 2.14 -8.87
CA ILE A 24 27.39 1.84 -8.26
C ILE A 24 26.59 3.14 -8.35
N PRO A 25 25.51 3.22 -9.16
CA PRO A 25 24.66 4.40 -9.15
C PRO A 25 24.13 4.59 -7.72
N ASP A 26 24.14 5.84 -7.25
CA ASP A 26 23.69 6.24 -5.91
C ASP A 26 22.33 5.61 -5.58
N GLN A 27 22.34 4.52 -4.78
CA GLN A 27 21.14 3.79 -4.38
C GLN A 27 20.40 4.54 -3.27
N ARG A 28 20.09 5.83 -3.47
CA ARG A 28 19.18 6.52 -2.55
C ARG A 28 17.82 5.86 -2.67
N VAL A 29 17.36 5.27 -1.57
CA VAL A 29 15.96 4.87 -1.44
C VAL A 29 15.14 6.14 -1.72
N PRO A 30 14.24 6.13 -2.73
CA PRO A 30 13.43 7.30 -3.00
C PRO A 30 12.62 7.65 -1.76
N ALA A 31 12.61 8.92 -1.39
CA ALA A 31 11.77 9.40 -0.30
C ALA A 31 10.31 9.09 -0.63
N SER A 32 9.53 8.70 0.39
CA SER A 32 8.11 8.44 0.18
C SER A 32 7.41 9.71 -0.35
N PRO A 33 6.55 9.60 -1.37
CA PRO A 33 5.78 10.76 -1.86
C PRO A 33 4.83 11.33 -0.81
N TYR A 34 4.57 10.58 0.28
CA TYR A 34 3.70 10.99 1.38
C TYR A 34 4.45 11.61 2.57
N LEU A 35 5.77 11.76 2.49
CA LEU A 35 6.60 12.24 3.61
C LEU A 35 6.12 13.58 4.18
N HIS A 36 5.71 14.51 3.31
CA HIS A 36 5.22 15.83 3.68
C HIS A 36 3.71 16.00 3.45
N ASP A 37 3.00 14.91 3.19
CA ASP A 37 1.56 14.95 2.99
C ASP A 37 0.85 15.14 4.35
N PRO A 38 0.08 16.23 4.56
CA PRO A 38 -0.61 16.46 5.82
C PRO A 38 -1.58 15.31 6.16
N ARG A 39 -2.18 14.65 5.16
CA ARG A 39 -3.11 13.52 5.37
C ARG A 39 -2.44 12.37 6.11
N ARG A 40 -1.13 12.15 5.87
CA ARG A 40 -0.34 11.11 6.55
C ARG A 40 -0.32 11.37 8.06
N SER A 41 0.03 12.60 8.45
CA SER A 41 0.09 12.99 9.87
C SER A 41 -1.26 12.86 10.58
N HIS A 42 -2.36 13.15 9.88
CA HIS A 42 -3.71 12.95 10.40
C HIS A 42 -4.01 11.47 10.68
N LEU A 43 -3.66 10.55 9.77
CA LEU A 43 -3.85 9.12 9.97
C LEU A 43 -2.94 8.58 11.10
N GLU A 44 -1.67 8.94 11.08
CA GLU A 44 -0.71 8.53 12.09
C GLU A 44 -1.14 8.97 13.48
N LYS A 45 -1.60 10.23 13.62
CA LYS A 45 -2.14 10.75 14.87
C LYS A 45 -3.42 10.03 15.28
N PHE A 46 -4.39 9.91 14.37
CA PHE A 46 -5.70 9.29 14.67
C PHE A 46 -5.55 7.87 15.21
N PHE A 47 -4.72 7.05 14.55
CA PHE A 47 -4.44 5.69 14.98
C PHE A 47 -3.48 5.64 16.18
N GLY A 48 -2.46 6.49 16.21
CA GLY A 48 -1.46 6.56 17.27
C GLY A 48 -2.06 6.90 18.63
N ASP A 49 -2.90 7.93 18.70
CA ASP A 49 -3.61 8.34 19.92
C ASP A 49 -4.49 7.22 20.50
N ARG A 50 -4.84 6.23 19.68
CA ARG A 50 -5.71 5.10 20.03
C ARG A 50 -4.93 3.79 20.15
N GLY A 51 -3.61 3.80 19.98
CA GLY A 51 -2.77 2.60 20.01
C GLY A 51 -3.14 1.57 18.94
N CYS A 52 -3.58 2.01 17.77
CA CYS A 52 -3.98 1.15 16.67
C CYS A 52 -2.76 0.75 15.80
N PRO A 53 -2.52 -0.55 15.53
CA PRO A 53 -1.44 -0.98 14.64
C PRO A 53 -1.49 -0.38 13.23
N ALA A 54 -2.68 0.00 12.76
CA ALA A 54 -2.89 0.65 11.46
C ALA A 54 -2.17 2.01 11.30
N ARG A 55 -1.59 2.58 12.38
CA ARG A 55 -0.69 3.73 12.30
C ARG A 55 0.42 3.53 11.27
N GLU A 56 1.05 2.35 11.27
CA GLU A 56 2.17 2.00 10.38
C GLU A 56 1.74 1.79 8.91
N LEU A 57 0.43 1.88 8.63
CA LEU A 57 -0.17 1.70 7.31
C LEU A 57 -0.73 3.01 6.73
N ALA A 58 -0.41 4.16 7.35
CA ALA A 58 -0.93 5.47 6.91
C ALA A 58 -0.67 5.72 5.42
N GLU A 59 0.56 5.54 4.96
CA GLU A 59 0.90 5.72 3.54
C GLU A 59 0.23 4.69 2.63
N ASP A 60 0.05 3.45 3.09
CA ASP A 60 -0.64 2.41 2.33
C ASP A 60 -2.11 2.77 2.07
N PHE A 61 -2.78 3.38 3.05
CA PHE A 61 -4.13 3.91 2.88
C PHE A 61 -4.18 5.07 1.88
N LEU A 62 -3.25 6.02 1.97
CA LEU A 62 -3.19 7.15 1.04
C LEU A 62 -2.91 6.68 -0.39
N LEU A 63 -1.91 5.82 -0.57
CA LEU A 63 -1.56 5.24 -1.86
C LEU A 63 -2.73 4.50 -2.51
N ALA A 64 -3.44 3.69 -1.72
CA ALA A 64 -4.61 2.99 -2.21
C ALA A 64 -5.76 3.94 -2.55
N ALA A 65 -6.01 4.95 -1.73
CA ALA A 65 -7.06 5.93 -2.00
C ALA A 65 -6.77 6.75 -3.25
N ASP A 66 -5.57 7.30 -3.38
CA ASP A 66 -5.16 8.16 -4.49
C ASP A 66 -5.20 7.40 -5.82
N ARG A 67 -4.61 6.19 -5.85
CA ARG A 67 -4.60 5.33 -7.05
C ARG A 67 -6.01 5.02 -7.57
N HIS A 68 -6.99 4.99 -6.68
CA HIS A 68 -8.37 4.62 -7.00
C HIS A 68 -9.34 5.82 -6.99
N GLY A 69 -8.85 7.03 -6.75
CA GLY A 69 -9.67 8.24 -6.65
C GLY A 69 -10.76 8.13 -5.57
N LEU A 70 -10.42 7.57 -4.41
CA LEU A 70 -11.29 7.45 -3.24
C LEU A 70 -11.00 8.59 -2.26
N ASP A 71 -12.00 8.97 -1.44
CA ASP A 71 -11.74 9.82 -0.28
C ASP A 71 -10.73 9.11 0.63
N TRP A 72 -9.60 9.77 0.91
CA TRP A 72 -8.46 9.19 1.63
C TRP A 72 -8.80 8.73 3.06
N ARG A 73 -9.91 9.22 3.62
CA ARG A 73 -10.39 8.88 4.95
C ARG A 73 -11.23 7.60 4.96
N LEU A 74 -11.71 7.14 3.81
CA LEU A 74 -12.67 6.05 3.69
C LEU A 74 -12.10 4.72 4.21
N LEU A 75 -11.01 4.24 3.62
CA LEU A 75 -10.38 2.97 3.97
C LEU A 75 -9.91 2.92 5.44
N PRO A 76 -9.21 3.94 6.00
CA PRO A 76 -8.81 3.92 7.40
C PRO A 76 -10.02 3.97 8.35
N SER A 77 -11.11 4.64 7.97
CA SER A 77 -12.35 4.64 8.78
C SER A 77 -13.02 3.26 8.82
N ILE A 78 -13.06 2.55 7.70
CA ILE A 78 -13.54 1.16 7.64
C ILE A 78 -12.65 0.27 8.50
N ALA A 79 -11.32 0.37 8.35
CA ALA A 79 -10.39 -0.42 9.17
C ALA A 79 -10.55 -0.15 10.68
N PHE A 80 -10.78 1.11 11.07
CA PHE A 80 -11.05 1.44 12.46
C PHE A 80 -12.34 0.79 12.96
N LEU A 81 -13.43 0.88 12.19
CA LEU A 81 -14.72 0.34 12.61
C LEU A 81 -14.75 -1.20 12.66
N GLU A 82 -14.04 -1.86 11.75
CA GLU A 82 -14.09 -3.32 11.57
C GLU A 82 -13.10 -4.07 12.47
N SER A 83 -11.95 -3.49 12.80
CA SER A 83 -10.90 -4.17 13.58
C SER A 83 -10.28 -3.30 14.68
N THR A 84 -10.88 -2.15 14.99
CA THR A 84 -10.28 -1.13 15.86
C THR A 84 -8.90 -0.72 15.36
N GLY A 85 -8.75 -0.56 14.03
CA GLY A 85 -7.51 -0.14 13.40
C GLY A 85 -6.43 -1.22 13.46
N GLY A 86 -6.81 -2.48 13.24
CA GLY A 86 -5.91 -3.63 13.22
C GLY A 86 -5.61 -4.26 14.58
N LYS A 87 -6.35 -3.92 15.64
CA LYS A 87 -6.17 -4.57 16.96
C LYS A 87 -6.73 -5.98 17.02
N ALA A 88 -7.82 -6.25 16.30
CA ALA A 88 -8.47 -7.55 16.28
C ALA A 88 -8.93 -7.89 14.86
N TYR A 89 -8.21 -8.81 14.21
CA TYR A 89 -8.57 -9.31 12.88
C TYR A 89 -8.01 -10.72 12.67
N ARG A 90 -8.48 -11.37 11.59
CA ARG A 90 -7.90 -12.63 11.07
C ARG A 90 -7.52 -12.44 9.61
N ASN A 91 -6.73 -13.37 9.06
CA ASN A 91 -6.53 -13.49 7.61
C ASN A 91 -5.91 -12.24 6.93
N ASN A 92 -5.17 -11.42 7.67
CA ASN A 92 -4.65 -10.13 7.20
C ASN A 92 -5.74 -9.15 6.70
N ASN A 93 -6.97 -9.28 7.21
CA ASN A 93 -8.15 -8.59 6.73
C ASN A 93 -8.69 -7.60 7.77
N ILE A 94 -8.00 -6.48 7.93
CA ILE A 94 -8.35 -5.45 8.93
C ILE A 94 -9.65 -4.67 8.61
N MET A 95 -10.20 -4.83 7.41
CA MET A 95 -11.44 -4.17 6.97
C MET A 95 -12.63 -5.14 6.90
N GLY A 96 -12.46 -6.40 7.33
CA GLY A 96 -13.57 -7.35 7.36
C GLY A 96 -14.12 -7.77 5.99
N TRP A 97 -13.37 -7.56 4.91
CA TRP A 97 -13.83 -7.80 3.54
C TRP A 97 -14.30 -9.25 3.33
N GLY A 98 -15.45 -9.42 2.68
CA GLY A 98 -16.05 -10.75 2.49
C GLY A 98 -16.39 -11.44 3.81
N SER A 99 -16.95 -10.70 4.77
CA SER A 99 -17.29 -11.17 6.12
C SER A 99 -16.09 -11.74 6.87
N SER A 100 -14.91 -11.12 6.69
CA SER A 100 -13.61 -11.59 7.19
C SER A 100 -13.21 -13.00 6.71
N GLY A 101 -13.87 -13.55 5.68
CA GLY A 101 -13.58 -14.88 5.12
C GLY A 101 -12.44 -14.86 4.10
N ARG A 102 -12.16 -13.71 3.50
CA ARG A 102 -11.04 -13.54 2.55
C ARG A 102 -9.71 -13.47 3.32
N ALA A 103 -8.74 -14.29 2.90
CA ALA A 103 -7.35 -14.15 3.30
C ALA A 103 -6.52 -13.39 2.28
N PHE A 104 -5.65 -12.51 2.81
CA PHE A 104 -4.70 -11.74 2.04
C PHE A 104 -3.28 -12.15 2.39
N SER A 105 -2.37 -12.02 1.43
CA SER A 105 -0.93 -12.28 1.62
C SER A 105 -0.31 -11.34 2.66
N SER A 106 -0.86 -10.14 2.80
CA SER A 106 -0.48 -9.15 3.81
C SER A 106 -1.63 -8.17 4.05
N VAL A 107 -1.56 -7.39 5.13
CA VAL A 107 -2.56 -6.35 5.42
C VAL A 107 -2.58 -5.30 4.31
N ARG A 108 -1.40 -4.90 3.82
CA ARG A 108 -1.23 -4.00 2.66
C ARG A 108 -1.93 -4.53 1.41
N ALA A 109 -1.79 -5.81 1.10
CA ALA A 109 -2.50 -6.43 -0.02
C ALA A 109 -4.03 -6.35 0.16
N GLY A 110 -4.52 -6.50 1.40
CA GLY A 110 -5.93 -6.30 1.73
C GLY A 110 -6.41 -4.87 1.48
N ILE A 111 -5.63 -3.86 1.89
CA ILE A 111 -5.91 -2.43 1.66
C ILE A 111 -6.09 -2.14 0.16
N HIS A 112 -5.11 -2.51 -0.66
CA HIS A 112 -5.18 -2.30 -2.10
C HIS A 112 -6.30 -3.11 -2.78
N HIS A 113 -6.55 -4.35 -2.33
CA HIS A 113 -7.64 -5.15 -2.86
C HIS A 113 -9.00 -4.48 -2.61
N VAL A 114 -9.28 -4.06 -1.37
CA VAL A 114 -10.56 -3.40 -1.06
C VAL A 114 -10.71 -2.12 -1.87
N ALA A 115 -9.66 -1.29 -1.95
CA ALA A 115 -9.68 -0.06 -2.75
C ALA A 115 -10.03 -0.33 -4.23
N GLU A 116 -9.37 -1.31 -4.83
CA GLU A 116 -9.63 -1.75 -6.21
C GLU A 116 -11.08 -2.18 -6.39
N ARG A 117 -11.62 -3.02 -5.49
CA ARG A 117 -13.00 -3.50 -5.57
C ARG A 117 -14.03 -2.39 -5.43
N LEU A 118 -13.78 -1.44 -4.52
CA LEU A 118 -14.66 -0.28 -4.34
C LEU A 118 -14.71 0.60 -5.61
N LYS A 119 -13.58 0.75 -6.30
CA LYS A 119 -13.52 1.57 -7.52
C LYS A 119 -14.07 0.87 -8.76
N ASN A 120 -13.73 -0.40 -8.96
CA ASN A 120 -13.89 -1.04 -10.27
C ASN A 120 -15.03 -2.05 -10.34
N SER A 121 -15.43 -2.66 -9.22
CA SER A 121 -16.39 -3.75 -9.30
C SER A 121 -17.81 -3.25 -9.65
N PRO A 122 -18.62 -4.04 -10.35
CA PRO A 122 -20.00 -3.67 -10.70
C PRO A 122 -20.88 -3.42 -9.47
N TYR A 123 -20.52 -3.97 -8.31
CA TYR A 123 -21.24 -3.72 -7.06
C TYR A 123 -21.01 -2.32 -6.49
N TYR A 124 -19.90 -1.65 -6.81
CA TYR A 124 -19.51 -0.39 -6.16
C TYR A 124 -19.25 0.77 -7.13
N ARG A 125 -18.75 0.51 -8.35
CA ARG A 125 -18.17 1.51 -9.27
C ARG A 125 -19.06 2.71 -9.63
N THR A 126 -20.38 2.57 -9.55
CA THR A 126 -21.35 3.64 -9.87
C THR A 126 -21.92 4.34 -8.63
N LYS A 127 -21.49 3.92 -7.43
CA LYS A 127 -22.06 4.38 -6.17
C LYS A 127 -21.23 5.51 -5.59
N GLN A 128 -21.93 6.53 -5.09
CA GLN A 128 -21.32 7.53 -4.20
C GLN A 128 -21.04 6.93 -2.82
N LEU A 129 -20.27 7.64 -1.98
CA LEU A 129 -19.82 7.20 -0.66
C LEU A 129 -20.92 6.50 0.17
N ARG A 130 -22.09 7.11 0.34
CA ARG A 130 -23.19 6.51 1.11
C ARG A 130 -23.69 5.19 0.51
N GLY A 131 -23.74 5.09 -0.82
CA GLY A 131 -24.13 3.88 -1.54
C GLY A 131 -23.07 2.77 -1.40
N ILE A 132 -21.79 3.13 -1.44
CA ILE A 132 -20.68 2.22 -1.15
C ILE A 132 -20.86 1.62 0.24
N LEU A 133 -21.02 2.47 1.26
CA LEU A 133 -21.09 2.03 2.65
C LEU A 133 -22.32 1.15 2.95
N ARG A 134 -23.48 1.46 2.35
CA ARG A 134 -24.68 0.59 2.44
C ARG A 134 -24.49 -0.77 1.78
N THR A 135 -23.69 -0.83 0.73
CA THR A 135 -23.37 -2.08 0.03
C THR A 135 -22.34 -2.88 0.82
N TYR A 136 -21.40 -2.20 1.46
CA TYR A 136 -20.34 -2.81 2.26
C TYR A 136 -20.90 -3.52 3.49
N ASN A 137 -21.80 -2.85 4.21
CA ASN A 137 -22.46 -3.39 5.39
C ASN A 137 -23.92 -2.91 5.41
N PRO A 138 -24.91 -3.83 5.41
CA PRO A 138 -26.33 -3.48 5.28
C PRO A 138 -26.92 -2.82 6.53
N SER A 139 -26.19 -2.78 7.65
CA SER A 139 -26.63 -2.10 8.87
C SER A 139 -26.94 -0.61 8.58
N PRO A 140 -28.16 -0.11 8.86
CA PRO A 140 -28.54 1.27 8.57
C PRO A 140 -27.64 2.32 9.22
N ALA A 141 -27.07 2.01 10.39
CA ALA A 141 -26.18 2.89 11.14
C ALA A 141 -24.73 2.90 10.61
N TYR A 142 -24.34 1.93 9.77
CA TYR A 142 -22.96 1.80 9.32
C TYR A 142 -22.43 3.02 8.55
N PRO A 143 -23.15 3.58 7.57
CA PRO A 143 -22.66 4.77 6.86
C PRO A 143 -22.41 5.97 7.78
N GLY A 144 -23.28 6.19 8.77
CA GLY A 144 -23.15 7.30 9.72
C GLY A 144 -21.96 7.12 10.66
N ARG A 145 -21.69 5.89 11.12
CA ARG A 145 -20.51 5.59 11.94
C ARG A 145 -19.21 5.84 11.17
N VAL A 146 -19.13 5.39 9.91
CA VAL A 146 -17.96 5.62 9.08
C VAL A 146 -17.78 7.11 8.78
N ALA A 147 -18.84 7.83 8.42
CA ALA A 147 -18.78 9.28 8.18
C ALA A 147 -18.24 10.06 9.40
N ARG A 148 -18.71 9.71 10.61
CA ARG A 148 -18.20 10.31 11.85
C ARG A 148 -16.71 10.04 12.05
N ILE A 149 -16.23 8.85 11.72
CA ILE A 149 -14.79 8.54 11.81
C ILE A 149 -14.00 9.34 10.78
N MET A 150 -14.52 9.50 9.55
CA MET A 150 -13.87 10.32 8.53
C MET A 150 -13.72 11.78 9.01
N GLU A 151 -14.75 12.34 9.65
CA GLU A 151 -14.68 13.68 10.26
C GLU A 151 -13.64 13.77 11.40
N LEU A 152 -13.54 12.73 12.24
CA LEU A 152 -12.54 12.67 13.31
C LEU A 152 -11.11 12.54 12.80
N ILE A 153 -10.91 11.93 11.63
CA ILE A 153 -9.59 11.80 11.00
C ILE A 153 -9.11 13.17 10.52
N GLY A 154 -9.97 13.91 9.81
CA GLY A 154 -9.59 15.23 9.31
C GLY A 154 -10.53 15.79 8.24
N PRO A 155 -10.27 17.03 7.81
CA PRO A 155 -11.09 17.71 6.83
C PRO A 155 -10.95 17.08 5.43
N ALA A 156 -12.08 17.00 4.72
CA ALA A 156 -12.15 16.42 3.37
C ALA A 156 -11.33 17.22 2.34
N SER A 157 -11.11 18.51 2.59
CA SER A 157 -10.45 19.45 1.68
C SER A 157 -8.94 19.29 1.62
N LEU A 158 -8.33 18.43 2.46
CA LEU A 158 -6.91 18.11 2.32
C LEU A 158 -6.69 17.31 1.04
N ALA A 159 -6.08 17.98 0.05
CA ALA A 159 -5.56 17.32 -1.13
C ALA A 159 -4.17 16.76 -0.86
N GLY A 160 -3.83 15.65 -1.51
CA GLY A 160 -2.44 15.21 -1.57
C GLY A 160 -1.62 16.25 -2.32
N GLN A 161 -0.47 16.64 -1.77
CA GLN A 161 0.54 17.34 -2.55
C GLN A 161 1.17 16.33 -3.48
N THR A 162 0.62 16.15 -4.67
CA THR A 162 1.35 15.47 -5.74
C THR A 162 2.50 16.39 -6.10
N THR A 163 3.70 16.08 -5.62
CA THR A 163 4.93 16.60 -6.24
C THR A 163 4.97 15.98 -7.64
N ALA A 164 4.34 16.66 -8.58
CA ALA A 164 4.61 16.49 -9.99
C ALA A 164 5.93 17.19 -10.24
N ASP A 165 7.01 16.41 -10.16
CA ASP A 165 8.28 16.71 -10.82
C ASP A 165 8.35 15.89 -12.12
#